data_AF-E2IU19-F1
#
_entry.id   AF-E2IU19-F1
#
_cell.length_a   1.000
_cell.length_b   1.000
_cell.length_c   1.000
_cell.angle_alpha   90.00
_cell.angle_beta   90.00
_cell.angle_gamma   90.00
#
_symmetry.space_group_name_H-M   'P 1'
#
loop_
_entity.id
_entity.type
_entity.pdbx_description
1 polymer ?
#
loop_
_entity_poly.entity_id
_entity_poly.type
_entity_poly.pdbx_seq_one_letter_code
_entity_poly.pdbx_strand_id
1 'polypeptide(L)' 'YTKTCFNDDLTNPKTTELCRHSMYFCFKNSWIAGGVERIKRGCSFTPQEIKYKGKYIYCRTRDNRNA' A
#
# COMPACT_ATOMS: atom_id res chain seq x y z
N TYR A 1 -0.80 20.09 -0.63
CA TYR A 1 0.02 18.99 -1.19
C TYR A 1 -0.71 17.67 -1.03
N THR A 2 -1.26 17.14 -2.12
CA THR A 2 -1.78 15.77 -2.21
C THR A 2 -0.65 14.85 -2.68
N LYS A 3 -0.65 13.60 -2.23
CA LYS A 3 0.40 12.60 -2.57
C LYS A 3 -0.15 11.56 -3.53
N THR A 4 0.71 10.93 -4.31
CA THR A 4 0.32 9.86 -5.24
C THR A 4 0.90 8.53 -4.77
N CYS A 5 0.05 7.50 -4.66
CA CYS A 5 0.44 6.17 -4.22
C CYS A 5 -0.03 5.11 -5.21
N PHE A 6 0.70 4.00 -5.33
CA PHE A 6 0.16 2.81 -6.00
C PHE A 6 -1.04 2.27 -5.21
N ASN A 7 -2.09 1.80 -5.88
CA ASN A 7 -3.33 1.24 -5.28
C ASN A 7 -3.74 -0.09 -5.95
N ASP A 8 -2.76 -0.88 -6.36
CA ASP A 8 -3.00 -2.20 -6.94
C ASP A 8 -2.96 -3.33 -5.89
N ASP A 9 -3.83 -4.34 -6.08
CA ASP A 9 -3.96 -5.54 -5.23
C ASP A 9 -3.16 -6.76 -5.77
N LEU A 10 -2.48 -6.64 -6.92
CA LEU A 10 -1.74 -7.70 -7.61
C LEU A 10 -0.81 -7.14 -8.71
N THR A 11 0.12 -7.98 -9.16
CA THR A 11 1.36 -7.65 -9.91
C THR A 11 1.23 -6.93 -11.25
N ASN A 12 0.02 -6.64 -11.78
CA ASN A 12 -0.23 -5.73 -12.90
C ASN A 12 -1.72 -5.64 -13.24
N PRO A 13 -2.20 -4.53 -13.82
CA PRO A 13 -1.46 -3.28 -14.08
C PRO A 13 -1.29 -2.46 -12.79
N LYS A 14 -0.10 -1.86 -12.62
CA LYS A 14 0.15 -0.91 -11.52
C LYS A 14 -0.68 0.35 -11.72
N THR A 15 -1.69 0.55 -10.90
CA THR A 15 -2.52 1.75 -10.87
C THR A 15 -2.06 2.67 -9.74
N THR A 16 -2.19 3.97 -9.96
CA THR A 16 -1.90 4.99 -8.94
C THR A 16 -3.17 5.75 -8.57
N GLU A 17 -3.25 6.18 -7.32
CA GLU A 17 -4.31 7.04 -6.82
C GLU A 17 -3.72 8.30 -6.19
N LEU A 18 -4.45 9.41 -6.30
CA LEU A 18 -4.14 10.64 -5.59
C LEU A 18 -4.78 10.59 -4.20
N CYS A 19 -3.98 10.64 -3.14
CA CYS A 19 -4.48 10.64 -1.77
C CYS A 19 -5.30 11.91 -1.50
N ARG A 20 -6.44 11.73 -0.85
CA ARG A 20 -7.41 12.79 -0.53
C ARG A 20 -6.84 13.95 0.29
N HIS A 21 -5.87 13.69 1.18
CA HIS A 21 -5.30 14.71 2.07
C HIS A 21 -3.78 14.55 2.23
N SER A 22 -3.10 15.65 2.59
CA SER A 22 -1.64 15.72 2.79
C SER A 22 -1.11 14.80 3.90
N MET A 23 -1.95 14.49 4.89
CA MET A 23 -1.61 13.64 6.03
C MET A 23 -1.61 12.15 5.70
N TYR A 24 -2.10 11.75 4.53
CA TYR A 24 -2.03 10.35 4.10
C TYR A 24 -0.60 9.97 3.73
N PHE A 25 -0.30 8.68 3.84
CA PHE A 25 0.94 8.06 3.41
C PHE A 25 0.65 6.86 2.52
N CYS A 26 1.60 6.53 1.67
CA CYS A 26 1.54 5.34 0.85
C CYS A 26 1.90 4.12 1.69
N PHE A 27 1.03 3.12 1.71
CA PHE A 27 1.32 1.83 2.33
C PHE A 27 1.52 0.74 1.28
N LYS A 28 2.29 -0.29 1.65
CA LYS A 28 2.36 -1.60 0.98
C LYS A 28 2.27 -2.66 2.06
N ASN A 29 1.30 -3.56 1.94
CA ASN A 29 1.04 -4.64 2.87
C ASN A 29 1.14 -5.97 2.11
N SER A 30 2.02 -6.87 2.55
CA SER A 30 2.17 -8.20 1.96
C SER A 30 1.76 -9.29 2.95
N TRP A 31 0.98 -10.27 2.51
CA TRP A 31 0.57 -11.43 3.31
C TRP A 31 0.41 -12.69 2.46
N ILE A 32 0.50 -13.86 3.09
CA ILE A 32 0.25 -15.15 2.43
C ILE A 32 -1.21 -15.57 2.61
N ALA A 33 -1.95 -15.69 1.51
CA ALA A 33 -3.31 -16.25 1.48
C ALA A 33 -3.33 -17.48 0.57
N GLY A 34 -3.68 -18.65 1.14
CA GLY A 34 -3.76 -19.90 0.36
C GLY A 34 -2.43 -20.35 -0.27
N GLY A 35 -1.28 -20.02 0.34
CA GLY A 35 0.04 -20.33 -0.19
C GLY A 35 0.57 -19.33 -1.23
N VAL A 36 -0.23 -18.32 -1.61
CA VAL A 36 0.13 -17.28 -2.57
C VAL A 36 0.38 -15.96 -1.86
N GLU A 37 1.44 -15.24 -2.25
CA GLU A 37 1.70 -13.88 -1.76
C GLU A 37 0.70 -12.90 -2.38
N ARG A 38 0.02 -12.16 -1.52
CA ARG A 38 -0.89 -11.07 -1.86
C ARG A 38 -0.26 -9.76 -1.41
N ILE A 39 -0.37 -8.75 -2.25
CA ILE A 39 0.18 -7.42 -1.99
C ILE A 39 -0.97 -6.43 -2.14
N LYS A 40 -1.18 -5.59 -1.14
CA LYS A 40 -2.10 -4.45 -1.22
C LYS A 40 -1.32 -3.17 -1.06
N ARG A 41 -1.60 -2.21 -1.93
CA ARG A 41 -1.04 -0.86 -1.88
C ARG A 41 -2.19 0.14 -1.74
N GLY A 42 -1.87 1.36 -1.34
CA GLY A 42 -2.82 2.47 -1.37
C GLY A 42 -2.40 3.63 -0.46
N CYS A 43 -3.32 4.58 -0.30
CA CYS A 43 -3.23 5.66 0.67
C CYS A 43 -3.85 5.25 2.02
N SER A 44 -3.15 5.51 3.12
CA SER A 44 -3.71 5.36 4.47
C SER A 44 -3.36 6.54 5.35
N PHE A 45 -4.24 6.85 6.31
CA PHE A 45 -4.00 7.84 7.35
C PHE A 45 -3.47 7.17 8.64
N THR A 46 -3.78 5.90 8.86
CA THR A 46 -3.32 5.09 9.99
C THR A 46 -2.49 3.91 9.52
N PRO A 47 -1.49 3.45 10.29
CA PRO A 47 -0.75 2.24 9.95
C PRO A 47 -1.74 1.09 9.82
N GLN A 48 -1.68 0.34 8.72
CA GLN A 48 -2.49 -0.86 8.62
C GLN A 48 -1.97 -1.91 9.60
N GLU A 49 -2.88 -2.72 10.13
CA GLU A 49 -2.50 -3.89 10.89
C GLU A 49 -1.94 -4.98 9.97
N ILE A 50 -0.92 -5.68 10.45
CA ILE A 50 -0.35 -6.84 9.77
C ILE A 50 -1.41 -7.95 9.83
N LYS A 51 -1.97 -8.30 8.67
CA LYS A 51 -2.90 -9.44 8.57
C LYS A 51 -2.21 -10.72 9.07
N TYR A 52 -2.98 -11.68 9.59
CA TYR A 52 -2.44 -13.00 9.98
C TYR A 52 -1.67 -13.63 8.81
N LYS A 53 -0.41 -14.05 9.02
CA LYS A 53 0.60 -14.41 7.98
C LYS A 53 1.13 -13.24 7.12
N GLY A 54 1.14 -12.02 7.65
CA GLY A 54 1.72 -10.85 7.01
C GLY A 54 3.25 -10.88 7.05
N LYS A 55 3.88 -10.58 5.91
CA LYS A 55 5.34 -10.52 5.76
C LYS A 55 5.90 -9.17 6.20
N TYR A 56 5.31 -8.07 5.73
CA TYR A 56 5.75 -6.72 6.06
C TYR A 56 4.69 -5.67 5.75
N ILE A 57 4.74 -4.56 6.50
CA ILE A 57 4.04 -3.31 6.20
C ILE A 57 5.07 -2.22 6.01
N TYR A 58 4.94 -1.49 4.91
CA TYR A 58 5.85 -0.43 4.52
C TYR A 58 5.07 0.85 4.30
N CYS A 59 5.33 1.87 5.14
CA CYS A 59 4.69 3.18 5.06
C CYS A 59 5.71 4.23 4.60
N ARG A 60 5.37 5.01 3.57
CA ARG A 60 6.22 6.09 3.05
C ARG A 60 5.41 7.35 2.79
N THR A 61 6.03 8.49 3.03
CA THR A 61 5.44 9.82 2.83
C THR A 61 5.77 10.42 1.45
N ARG A 62 6.62 9.77 0.65
CA ARG A 62 7.00 10.23 -0.70
C ARG A 62 6.13 9.56 -1.76
N ASP A 63 5.88 10.28 -2.86
CA ASP A 63 5.07 9.81 -3.98
C ASP A 63 5.66 8.55 -4.62
N ASN A 64 4.78 7.62 -5.02
CA ASN A 64 5.06 6.37 -5.74
C ASN A 64 6.12 5.46 -5.08
N ARG A 65 6.42 5.64 -3.79
CA ARG A 65 7.42 4.85 -3.07
C ARG A 65 6.89 3.55 -2.47
N ASN A 66 5.68 3.12 -2.81
CA ASN A 66 5.09 1.86 -2.38
C ASN A 66 5.05 0.78 -3.49
N ALA A 67 5.89 0.90 -4.53
CA ALA A 67 6.06 -0.10 -5.59
C ALA A 67 6.50 -1.48 -5.06
#